data_AF-A0A6F8YJG6-F1
#
_entry.id   AF-A0A6F8YJG6-F1
#
_cell.length_a   1.000
_cell.length_b   1.000
_cell.length_c   1.000
_cell.angle_alpha   90.00
_cell.angle_beta   90.00
_cell.angle_gamma   90.00
#
_symmetry.space_group_name_H-M   'P 1'
#
loop_
_entity.id
_entity.type
_entity.pdbx_description
1 polymer ?
#
loop_
_entity_poly.entity_id
_entity_poly.type
_entity_poly.pdbx_seq_one_letter_code
_entity_poly.pdbx_strand_id
1 'polypeptide(L)' 'MGVHYQTVGYLERGEFSPSLHLALRLSRYFEVPVEVLFSIDPFPRLGASSDAQRSA' A
#
# COMPACT_ATOMS: atom_id res chain seq x y z
N MET A 1 14.17 7.39 4.89
CA MET A 1 13.03 7.28 5.83
C MET A 1 13.49 6.41 6.98
N GLY A 2 13.42 6.89 8.23
CA GLY A 2 13.96 6.18 9.41
C GLY A 2 13.06 5.03 9.84
N VAL A 3 12.85 4.06 8.95
CA VAL A 3 12.05 2.86 9.19
C VAL A 3 13.02 1.69 9.16
N HIS A 4 13.12 0.95 10.25
CA HIS A 4 13.98 -0.22 10.31
C HIS A 4 13.39 -1.33 9.42
N TYR A 5 14.22 -2.13 8.75
CA TYR A 5 13.74 -3.23 7.90
C TYR A 5 12.76 -4.17 8.61
N GLN A 6 12.96 -4.38 9.91
CA GLN A 6 12.07 -5.18 10.74
C GLN A 6 10.65 -4.61 10.83
N THR A 7 10.52 -3.28 10.84
CA THR A 7 9.22 -2.58 10.84
C THR A 7 8.46 -2.80 9.53
N VAL A 8 9.18 -2.91 8.40
CA VAL A 8 8.57 -3.25 7.11
C VAL A 8 7.97 -4.66 7.16
N GLY A 9 8.70 -5.64 7.69
CA GLY A 9 8.19 -7.00 7.84
C GLY A 9 6.95 -7.09 8.74
N TYR A 10 6.84 -6.27 9.78
CA TYR A 10 5.63 -6.22 10.62
C TYR A 10 4.42 -5.61 9.88
N LEU A 11 4.66 -4.63 9.02
CA LEU A 11 3.61 -4.05 8.16
C LEU A 11 3.10 -5.08 7.15
N GLU A 12 3.99 -5.82 6.50
CA GLU A 12 3.63 -6.85 5.53
C GLU A 12 2.81 -8.00 6.12
N ARG A 13 3.03 -8.32 7.42
CA ARG A 13 2.27 -9.35 8.15
C ARG A 13 1.01 -8.83 8.84
N GLY A 14 0.73 -7.51 8.80
CA GLY A 14 -0.40 -6.90 9.51
C GLY A 14 -0.28 -6.89 11.04
N GLU A 15 0.91 -7.19 11.58
CA GLU A 15 1.21 -7.23 13.01
C GLU A 15 1.47 -5.83 13.60
N PHE A 16 1.54 -4.81 12.74
CA PHE A 16 1.79 -3.43 13.15
C PHE A 16 0.95 -2.46 12.33
N SER A 17 0.21 -1.59 13.01
CA SER A 17 -0.47 -0.46 12.37
C SER A 17 0.50 0.72 12.29
N PRO A 18 0.77 1.29 11.10
CA PRO A 18 1.71 2.40 10.96
C PRO A 18 1.21 3.62 11.75
N SER A 19 2.12 4.37 12.37
CA SER A 19 1.75 5.65 12.99
C SER A 19 1.20 6.62 11.92
N LEU A 20 0.30 7.53 12.32
CA LEU A 20 -0.24 8.57 11.42
C LEU A 20 0.90 9.36 10.73
N HIS A 21 1.97 9.64 11.47
CA HIS A 21 3.15 10.30 10.92
C HIS A 21 3.84 9.49 9.82
N LEU A 22 3.96 8.17 9.98
CA LEU A 22 4.52 7.29 8.96
C LEU A 22 3.59 7.21 7.73
N ALA A 23 2.28 7.07 7.95
CA ALA A 23 1.31 7.03 6.86
C ALA A 23 1.32 8.30 6.01
N LEU A 24 1.36 9.50 6.63
CA LEU A 24 1.46 10.77 5.90
C LEU A 24 2.78 10.93 5.14
N ARG A 25 3.87 10.30 5.60
CA ARG A 25 5.13 10.29 4.86
C ARG A 25 5.07 9.35 3.66
N LEU A 26 4.45 8.19 3.81
CA LEU A 26 4.24 7.24 2.72
C LEU A 26 3.33 7.83 1.65
N SER A 27 2.25 8.54 2.04
CA SER A 27 1.32 9.15 1.09
C SER A 27 2.01 10.19 0.22
N ARG A 28 2.85 11.05 0.83
CA ARG A 28 3.69 12.00 0.08
C ARG A 28 4.76 11.34 -0.79
N TYR A 29 5.33 10.23 -0.34
CA TYR A 29 6.37 9.52 -1.09
C TYR A 29 5.81 8.81 -2.33
N PHE A 30 4.63 8.20 -2.20
CA PHE A 30 3.95 7.50 -3.29
C PHE A 30 3.02 8.40 -4.11
N GLU A 31 2.90 9.68 -3.75
CA GLU A 31 2.04 10.67 -4.42
C GLU A 31 0.56 10.23 -4.50
N VAL A 32 0.07 9.57 -3.44
CA VAL A 32 -1.31 9.11 -3.32
C VAL A 32 -2.01 9.74 -2.12
N PRO A 33 -3.36 9.87 -2.14
CA PRO A 33 -4.14 10.25 -0.97
C PRO A 33 -3.92 9.28 0.20
N VAL A 34 -4.06 9.78 1.44
CA VAL A 34 -3.81 8.96 2.65
C VAL A 34 -4.86 7.86 2.80
N GLU A 35 -6.06 8.07 2.29
CA GLU A 35 -7.18 7.14 2.25
C GLU A 35 -6.82 5.87 1.48
N VAL A 36 -5.97 5.98 0.44
CA VAL A 36 -5.47 4.83 -0.32
C VAL A 36 -4.66 3.91 0.59
N LEU A 37 -3.79 4.45 1.45
CA LEU A 37 -2.95 3.64 2.34
C LEU A 37 -3.76 2.88 3.42
N PHE A 38 -4.96 3.37 3.74
CA PHE A 38 -5.86 2.78 4.74
C PHE A 38 -7.10 2.14 4.10
N SER A 39 -7.06 1.82 2.81
CA SER A 39 -8.16 1.12 2.15
C SER A 39 -8.44 -0.21 2.84
N ILE A 40 -9.70 -0.43 3.21
CA ILE A 40 -10.19 -1.73 3.68
C ILE A 40 -10.67 -2.60 2.52
N ASP A 41 -10.83 -2.00 1.33
CA ASP A 41 -11.17 -2.69 0.10
C ASP A 41 -9.88 -3.17 -0.59
N PRO A 42 -9.84 -4.43 -1.08
CA PRO A 42 -8.68 -4.95 -1.79
C PRO A 42 -8.36 -4.15 -3.05
N PHE A 43 -7.07 -3.91 -3.30
CA PHE A 43 -6.64 -3.32 -4.57
C PHE A 43 -6.88 -4.28 -5.74
N PRO A 44 -7.12 -3.72 -6.95
CA PRO A 44 -7.06 -4.51 -8.17
C PRO A 44 -5.75 -5.29 -8.25
N ARG A 45 -5.83 -6.57 -8.65
CA ARG A 45 -4.63 -7.36 -8.90
C ARG A 45 -3.83 -6.70 -10.02
N LEU A 46 -2.51 -6.64 -9.84
CA LEU A 46 -1.60 -6.24 -10.90
C LEU A 46 -1.83 -7.15 -12.11
N GLY A 47 -2.08 -6.58 -13.28
CA GLY A 47 -2.34 -7.33 -14.52
C GLY A 47 -3.80 -7.75 -14.75
N ALA A 48 -4.75 -7.47 -13.87
CA ALA A 48 -6.16 -7.78 -14.10
C ALA A 48 -6.75 -7.10 -15.36
N SER A 49 -6.20 -5.94 -15.75
CA SER A 49 -6.60 -5.18 -16.94
C SER A 49 -6.12 -5.80 -18.27
N SER A 50 -5.09 -6.66 -18.24
CA SER A 50 -4.50 -7.25 -19.44
C SER A 50 -5.19 -8.53 -19.93
N ASP A 51 -5.95 -9.20 -19.06
CA ASP A 51 -6.69 -10.42 -19.42
C ASP A 51 -8.03 -10.11 -20.11
N ALA A 52 -8.66 -8.99 -19.76
CA ALA A 52 -9.91 -8.54 -20.38
C ALA A 52 -9.74 -8.12 -21.85
N GLN A 53 -8.56 -7.58 -22.21
CA GLN A 53 -8.27 -7.06 -23.56
C GLN A 53 -7.80 -8.14 -24.56
N ARG A 54 -7.38 -9.33 -24.09
CA ARG A 54 -6.91 -10.44 -24.94
C ARG A 54 -8.02 -11.39 -25.40
N SER A 55 -9.26 -11.14 -24.97
CA SER A 55 -10.42 -12.01 -25.22
C SER A 55 -11.41 -11.44 -26.25
N ALA A 56 -11.00 -10.43 -27.04
CA ALA A 56 -11.81 -9.77 -28.07
C ALA A 56 -11.17 -9.89 -29.46
#